data_AF-A0A356X3Z8-F1
#
_entry.id   AF-A0A356X3Z8-F1
#
_cell.length_a   1.000
_cell.length_b   1.000
_cell.length_c   1.000
_cell.angle_alpha   90.00
_cell.angle_beta   90.00
_cell.angle_gamma   90.00
#
_symmetry.space_group_name_H-M   'P 1'
#
loop_
_entity.id
_entity.type
_entity.pdbx_description
1 polymer ?
#
loop_
_entity_poly.entity_id
_entity_poly.type
_entity_poly.pdbx_seq_one_letter_code
_entity_poly.pdbx_strand_id
1 'polypeptide(L)'
;SVVGPYAEQFMEGITCGILFLGVDGIDLDHGLTTSNLMEASLNQKFIDVAQYTVVVADHTKFGKRGFSRICSLDKVQHIITDDGIAPELINKLEEAGVQVTVAK
;
A
#
# COMPACT_ATOMS: atom_id res chain seq x y z
N SER A 1 -15.51 8.87 -2.14
CA SER A 1 -14.33 8.69 -3.02
C SER A 1 -14.75 8.85 -4.47
N VAL A 2 -13.89 9.45 -5.29
CA VAL A 2 -14.05 9.44 -6.75
C VAL A 2 -13.35 8.19 -7.26
N VAL A 3 -14.10 7.23 -7.81
CA VAL A 3 -13.58 5.94 -8.30
C VAL A 3 -14.19 5.61 -9.66
N GLY A 4 -13.53 4.75 -10.43
CA GLY A 4 -13.98 4.29 -11.75
C GLY A 4 -13.23 4.92 -12.93
N PRO A 5 -13.67 4.64 -14.17
CA PRO A 5 -12.88 4.84 -15.38
C PRO A 5 -12.39 6.28 -15.59
N TYR A 6 -13.21 7.27 -15.23
CA TYR A 6 -12.85 8.69 -15.34
C TYR A 6 -11.73 9.09 -14.37
N ALA A 7 -11.73 8.53 -13.15
CA ALA A 7 -10.67 8.76 -12.17
C ALA A 7 -9.36 8.10 -12.62
N GLU A 8 -9.45 6.91 -13.20
CA GLU A 8 -8.30 6.18 -13.74
C GLU A 8 -7.69 6.92 -14.96
N GLN A 9 -8.51 7.40 -15.90
CA GLN A 9 -8.04 8.19 -17.04
C GLN A 9 -7.37 9.49 -16.60
N PHE A 10 -7.87 10.14 -15.55
CA PHE A 10 -7.25 11.35 -15.03
C PHE A 10 -5.81 11.11 -14.54
N MET A 11 -5.48 9.89 -14.10
CA MET A 11 -4.12 9.54 -13.66
C MET A 11 -3.11 9.45 -14.80
N GLU A 12 -3.53 9.17 -16.04
CA GLU A 12 -2.60 8.94 -17.16
C GLU A 12 -1.72 10.17 -17.51
N GLY A 13 -2.17 11.38 -17.15
CA GLY A 13 -1.43 12.62 -17.36
C GLY A 13 -0.68 13.15 -16.14
N ILE A 14 -0.67 12.41 -15.03
CA ILE A 14 -0.15 12.88 -13.75
C ILE A 14 1.17 12.17 -13.42
N THR A 15 2.07 12.90 -12.77
CA THR A 15 3.24 12.31 -12.11
C THR A 15 3.15 12.64 -10.63
N CYS A 16 3.22 11.62 -9.79
CA CYS A 16 3.21 11.76 -8.35
C CYS A 16 4.63 11.58 -7.81
N GLY A 17 5.14 12.55 -7.03
CA GLY A 17 6.43 12.41 -6.38
C GLY A 17 6.38 11.37 -5.26
N ILE A 18 5.47 11.57 -4.30
CA ILE A 18 5.27 10.69 -3.16
C ILE A 18 3.78 10.41 -2.99
N LEU A 19 3.42 9.13 -3.03
CA LEU A 19 2.08 8.63 -2.76
C LEU A 19 2.01 8.12 -1.32
N PHE A 20 1.02 8.59 -0.56
CA PHE A 20 0.65 8.00 0.72
C PHE A 20 -0.63 7.20 0.53
N LEU A 21 -0.57 5.89 0.77
CA LEU A 21 -1.66 4.97 0.49
C LEU A 21 -2.12 4.23 1.75
N GLY A 22 -3.41 4.32 2.04
CA GLY A 22 -4.06 3.49 3.05
C GLY A 22 -4.47 2.13 2.48
N VAL A 23 -4.48 1.10 3.32
CA VAL A 23 -4.82 -0.28 2.91
C VAL A 23 -5.67 -0.99 3.96
N ASP A 24 -6.42 -2.01 3.54
CA ASP A 24 -7.20 -2.85 4.45
C ASP A 24 -6.45 -4.08 4.92
N GLY A 25 -5.43 -4.51 4.18
CA GLY A 25 -4.61 -5.65 4.55
C GLY A 25 -3.23 -5.61 3.91
N ILE A 26 -2.23 -5.99 4.70
CA ILE A 26 -0.85 -6.17 4.28
C ILE A 26 -0.49 -7.63 4.53
N ASP A 27 -0.20 -8.35 3.45
CA ASP A 27 0.26 -9.73 3.50
C ASP A 27 1.64 -9.80 2.83
N LEU A 28 2.62 -10.43 3.48
CA LEU A 28 4.00 -10.45 2.97
C LEU A 28 4.13 -11.24 1.66
N ASP A 29 3.28 -12.26 1.45
CA ASP A 29 3.30 -13.09 0.25
C ASP A 29 2.39 -12.54 -0.85
N HIS A 30 1.22 -12.02 -0.46
CA HIS A 30 0.20 -11.54 -1.40
C HIS A 30 0.36 -10.06 -1.75
N GLY A 31 0.87 -9.24 -0.83
CA GLY A 31 1.04 -7.80 -0.98
C GLY A 31 -0.07 -6.97 -0.31
N LEU A 32 -0.32 -5.78 -0.85
CA LEU A 32 -1.32 -4.85 -0.35
C LEU A 32 -2.71 -5.21 -0.88
N THR A 33 -3.71 -5.07 -0.03
CA THR A 33 -5.11 -5.42 -0.36
C THR A 33 -6.10 -4.38 0.15
N THR A 34 -7.24 -4.27 -0.54
CA THR A 34 -8.41 -3.47 -0.14
C THR A 34 -9.68 -4.30 -0.31
N SER A 35 -10.73 -3.93 0.41
CA SER A 35 -12.04 -4.59 0.35
C SER A 35 -12.82 -4.24 -0.93
N ASN A 36 -12.43 -3.19 -1.65
CA ASN A 36 -13.16 -2.68 -2.81
C ASN A 36 -12.37 -2.86 -4.12
N LEU A 37 -12.95 -3.59 -5.09
CA LEU A 37 -12.35 -3.82 -6.41
C LEU A 37 -12.06 -2.53 -7.19
N MET A 38 -12.99 -1.56 -7.16
CA MET A 38 -12.81 -0.30 -7.89
C MET A 38 -11.70 0.56 -7.27
N GLU A 39 -11.56 0.48 -5.95
CA GLU A 39 -10.48 1.15 -5.24
C GLU A 39 -9.13 0.50 -5.53
N ALA A 40 -9.08 -0.83 -5.60
CA ALA A 40 -7.85 -1.55 -5.94
C ALA A 40 -7.33 -1.14 -7.33
N SER A 41 -8.21 -1.09 -8.34
CA SER A 41 -7.87 -0.67 -9.69
C SER A 41 -7.32 0.76 -9.73
N LEU A 42 -7.97 1.69 -9.03
CA LEU A 42 -7.52 3.08 -8.97
C LEU A 42 -6.19 3.22 -8.21
N ASN A 43 -6.04 2.52 -7.09
CA ASN A 43 -4.81 2.53 -6.29
C ASN A 43 -3.62 1.95 -7.05
N GLN A 44 -3.83 0.94 -7.90
CA GLN A 44 -2.81 0.46 -8.83
C GLN A 44 -2.33 1.57 -9.77
N LYS A 45 -3.25 2.33 -10.36
CA LYS A 45 -2.89 3.47 -11.21
C LYS A 45 -2.12 4.55 -10.45
N PHE A 46 -2.49 4.82 -9.21
CA PHE A 46 -1.74 5.74 -8.35
C PHE A 46 -0.30 5.27 -8.11
N ILE A 47 -0.10 3.97 -7.85
CA ILE A 47 1.23 3.40 -7.65
C ILE A 47 2.07 3.47 -8.93
N ASP A 48 1.46 3.20 -10.08
CA ASP A 48 2.16 3.23 -11.37
C ASP A 48 2.69 4.63 -11.74
N VAL A 49 2.00 5.69 -11.33
CA VAL A 49 2.42 7.09 -11.58
C VAL A 49 3.25 7.69 -10.44
N ALA A 50 3.44 6.96 -9.35
CA ALA A 50 4.19 7.40 -8.18
C ALA A 50 5.68 7.02 -8.30
N GLN A 51 6.56 7.98 -8.03
CA GLN A 51 8.00 7.73 -7.93
C GLN A 51 8.37 7.07 -6.60
N TYR A 52 7.60 7.34 -5.55
CA TYR A 52 7.80 6.79 -4.21
C TYR A 52 6.45 6.53 -3.54
N THR A 53 6.25 5.30 -3.07
CA THR A 53 5.01 4.82 -2.47
C THR A 53 5.25 4.51 -0.99
N VAL A 54 4.49 5.21 -0.16
CA VAL A 54 4.44 5.06 1.29
C VAL A 54 3.08 4.48 1.66
N VAL A 55 3.07 3.34 2.33
CA VAL A 55 1.84 2.77 2.89
C VAL A 55 1.69 3.24 4.31
N VAL A 56 0.48 3.64 4.70
CA VAL A 56 0.14 4.02 6.06
C VAL A 56 -0.91 3.07 6.56
N ALA A 57 -0.57 2.26 7.56
CA ALA A 57 -1.47 1.24 8.10
C ALA A 57 -1.14 0.92 9.56
N ASP A 58 -2.18 0.74 10.38
CA ASP A 58 -2.01 0.22 11.74
C ASP A 58 -1.57 -1.26 11.74
N HIS A 59 -1.00 -1.71 12.85
CA HIS A 59 -0.52 -3.07 13.05
C HIS A 59 -1.63 -4.11 12.84
N THR A 60 -2.91 -3.74 13.04
CA THR A 60 -4.03 -4.66 12.87
C THR A 60 -4.28 -5.03 11.40
N LYS A 61 -3.70 -4.30 10.45
CA LYS A 61 -3.81 -4.58 9.01
C LYS A 61 -2.79 -5.63 8.53
N PHE A 62 -1.77 -5.96 9.33
CA PHE A 62 -0.78 -6.97 8.95
C PHE A 62 -1.33 -8.39 9.09
N GLY A 63 -0.97 -9.27 8.16
CA GLY A 63 -1.47 -10.64 8.08
C GLY A 63 -2.93 -10.75 7.64
N LYS A 64 -3.54 -9.65 7.20
CA LYS A 64 -4.90 -9.62 6.64
C LYS A 64 -4.86 -9.59 5.12
N ARG A 65 -5.81 -10.28 4.51
CA ARG A 65 -6.07 -10.26 3.08
C ARG A 65 -7.45 -9.68 2.83
N GLY A 66 -7.48 -8.49 2.23
CA GLY A 66 -8.68 -7.92 1.64
C GLY A 66 -9.13 -8.72 0.42
N PHE A 67 -10.34 -8.43 -0.07
CA PHE A 67 -10.93 -9.13 -1.20
C PHE A 67 -10.17 -8.89 -2.51
N SER A 68 -9.63 -7.68 -2.70
CA SER A 68 -8.93 -7.28 -3.91
C SER A 68 -7.48 -6.93 -3.63
N ARG A 69 -6.59 -7.39 -4.52
CA ARG A 69 -5.17 -7.07 -4.49
C ARG A 69 -4.93 -5.71 -5.14
N ILE A 70 -4.21 -4.84 -4.44
CA ILE A 70 -3.72 -3.58 -4.98
C ILE A 70 -2.40 -3.86 -5.71
N CYS A 71 -1.32 -4.12 -4.98
CA CYS A 71 -0.01 -4.40 -5.57
C CYS A 71 0.75 -5.43 -4.75
N SER A 72 1.83 -5.95 -5.31
CA SER A 72 2.83 -6.71 -4.58
C SER A 72 3.65 -5.81 -3.66
N LEU A 73 4.30 -6.39 -2.64
CA LEU A 73 5.07 -5.65 -1.65
C LEU A 73 6.30 -4.95 -2.27
N ASP A 74 6.88 -5.48 -3.35
CA ASP A 74 8.03 -4.90 -4.06
C ASP A 74 7.76 -3.52 -4.67
N LYS A 75 6.48 -3.15 -4.83
CA LYS A 75 6.08 -1.82 -5.31
C LYS A 75 6.05 -0.77 -4.19
N VAL A 76 6.22 -1.17 -2.94
CA VAL A 76 6.18 -0.29 -1.77
C VAL A 76 7.60 -0.02 -1.30
N GLN A 77 7.94 1.25 -1.13
CA GLN A 77 9.28 1.63 -0.66
C GLN A 77 9.29 1.85 0.87
N HIS A 78 8.15 2.27 1.43
CA HIS A 78 8.07 2.61 2.85
C HIS A 78 6.72 2.24 3.46
N ILE A 79 6.71 1.77 4.71
CA ILE A 79 5.50 1.50 5.49
C ILE A 79 5.59 2.29 6.80
N ILE A 80 4.54 3.06 7.11
CA ILE A 80 4.36 3.74 8.38
C ILE A 80 3.28 2.98 9.15
N THR A 81 3.62 2.54 10.36
CA THR A 81 2.73 1.79 11.24
C THR A 81 2.86 2.22 12.70
N ASP A 82 1.93 1.82 13.55
CA ASP A 82 1.96 2.08 14.99
C ASP A 82 2.83 1.05 15.73
N ASP A 83 3.07 1.29 17.02
CA ASP A 83 3.99 0.49 17.87
C ASP A 83 3.47 -0.92 18.23
N GLY A 84 2.28 -1.28 17.77
CA GLY A 84 1.71 -2.62 17.94
C GLY A 84 2.25 -3.68 16.97
N ILE A 85 3.09 -3.31 16.00
CA ILE A 85 3.65 -4.26 15.03
C ILE A 85 4.68 -5.20 15.68
N ALA A 86 4.60 -6.50 15.37
CA ALA A 86 5.57 -7.47 15.86
C ALA A 86 6.97 -7.19 15.26
N PRO A 87 8.05 -7.19 16.06
CA PRO A 87 9.41 -6.96 15.57
C PRO A 87 9.84 -7.90 14.45
N GLU A 88 9.35 -9.15 14.46
CA GLU A 88 9.60 -10.13 13.40
C GLU A 88 9.02 -9.70 12.05
N LEU A 89 7.88 -9.00 12.04
CA LEU A 89 7.29 -8.48 10.80
C LEU A 89 8.11 -7.31 10.27
N ILE A 90 8.62 -6.44 11.15
CA ILE A 90 9.52 -5.35 10.76
C ILE A 90 10.74 -5.91 10.04
N ASN A 91 11.42 -6.90 10.65
CA ASN A 91 12.60 -7.53 10.05
C ASN A 91 12.30 -8.12 8.66
N LYS A 92 11.17 -8.81 8.50
CA LYS A 92 10.77 -9.38 7.21
C LYS A 92 10.49 -8.31 6.14
N LEU A 93 9.92 -7.18 6.53
CA LEU A 93 9.67 -6.06 5.62
C LEU A 93 10.99 -5.41 5.19
N GLU A 94 11.91 -5.20 6.12
CA GLU A 94 13.24 -4.66 5.83
C GLU A 94 14.07 -5.61 4.96
N GLU A 95 14.00 -6.92 5.21
CA GLU A 95 14.60 -7.95 4.35
C GLU A 95 14.02 -7.95 2.93
N ALA A 96 12.74 -7.61 2.79
CA ALA A 96 12.08 -7.40 1.50
C ALA A 96 12.44 -6.05 0.83
N GLY A 97 13.30 -5.24 1.46
CA GLY A 97 13.74 -3.94 0.95
C GLY A 97 12.77 -2.79 1.24
N VAL A 98 11.77 -3.00 2.11
CA VAL A 98 10.80 -1.99 2.50
C VAL A 98 11.25 -1.31 3.78
N GLN A 99 11.34 0.02 3.76
CA GLN A 99 11.63 0.78 4.97
C GLN A 99 10.41 0.81 5.89
N VAL A 100 10.61 0.66 7.20
CA VAL A 100 9.51 0.70 8.18
C VAL A 100 9.74 1.84 9.17
N THR A 101 8.74 2.71 9.32
CA THR A 101 8.70 3.71 10.39
C THR A 101 7.60 3.36 11.37
N VAL A 102 7.97 3.23 12.64
CA VAL A 102 7.03 3.06 13.75
C VAL A 102 6.70 4.43 14.34
N ALA A 103 5.46 4.87 14.17
CA ALA A 103 4.91 6.09 14.76
C ALA A 103 4.33 5.78 16.15
N LYS A 104 4.55 6.70 17.10
CA LYS A 104 4.05 6.61 18.49
C LYS A 104 2.85 7.52 18.70
#